data_AF-A0A9D7KEX9-F1
#
_entry.id   AF-A0A9D7KEX9-F1
#
_cell.length_a   1.000
_cell.length_b   1.000
_cell.length_c   1.000
_cell.angle_alpha   90.00
_cell.angle_beta   90.00
_cell.angle_gamma   90.00
#
_symmetry.space_group_name_H-M   'P 1'
#
loop_
_entity.id
_entity.type
_entity.pdbx_description
1 polymer ?
#
loop_
_entity_poly.entity_id
_entity_poly.type
_entity_poly.pdbx_seq_one_letter_code
_entity_poly.pdbx_strand_id
1 'polypeptide(L)'
;MKTIFFGLSIILSLFSGCIKENKPVDNDLLVFNTIDKVFKAFADRDTLSHDTLWFKSPELVVFGLYDKAEFFGWDEVKQHFVASAKKIQGAHFSIKCKEIRMSASKTTARFAVIAD
;
A
#
# COMPACT_ATOMS: atom_id res chain seq x y z
N MET A 1 47.36 -23.55 -50.07
CA MET A 1 45.96 -23.36 -50.51
C MET A 1 45.10 -23.27 -49.26
N LYS A 2 44.70 -22.08 -48.80
CA LYS A 2 43.40 -21.43 -49.10
C LYS A 2 42.21 -22.39 -49.07
N THR A 3 41.51 -22.48 -47.94
CA THR A 3 40.08 -22.13 -47.87
C THR A 3 39.68 -21.96 -46.41
N ILE A 4 39.40 -20.72 -46.02
CA ILE A 4 38.71 -20.38 -44.78
C ILE A 4 37.23 -20.57 -45.08
N PHE A 5 36.60 -21.60 -44.52
CA PHE A 5 35.15 -21.72 -44.53
C PHE A 5 34.61 -20.94 -43.32
N PHE A 6 34.21 -19.69 -43.56
CA PHE A 6 33.31 -18.98 -42.67
C PHE A 6 31.92 -19.61 -42.80
N GLY A 7 31.66 -20.61 -41.95
CA GLY A 7 30.33 -21.17 -41.75
C GLY A 7 29.42 -20.13 -41.11
N LEU A 8 28.52 -19.61 -41.94
CA LEU A 8 27.43 -18.70 -41.61
C LEU A 8 26.47 -19.35 -40.59
N SER A 9 26.24 -18.62 -39.50
CA SER A 9 25.04 -18.54 -38.65
C SER A 9 24.31 -19.80 -38.18
N ILE A 10 24.11 -19.90 -36.86
CA ILE A 10 22.81 -19.61 -36.21
C ILE A 10 23.13 -19.30 -34.74
N ILE A 11 23.12 -18.02 -34.37
CA ILE A 11 22.90 -17.65 -32.96
C ILE A 11 21.40 -17.89 -32.76
N LEU A 12 21.06 -19.01 -32.10
CA LEU A 12 19.71 -19.25 -31.64
C LEU A 12 19.48 -18.30 -30.46
N SER A 13 19.07 -17.07 -30.76
CA SER A 13 18.52 -16.17 -29.75
C SER A 13 17.17 -16.74 -29.32
N LEU A 14 17.18 -17.65 -28.35
CA LEU A 14 15.99 -17.89 -27.54
C LEU A 14 15.75 -16.60 -26.76
N PHE A 15 14.98 -15.69 -27.34
CA PHE A 15 14.27 -14.71 -26.55
C PHE A 15 13.22 -15.47 -25.75
N SER A 16 13.63 -16.06 -24.62
CA SER A 16 12.71 -16.23 -23.51
C SER A 16 12.45 -14.83 -22.98
N GLY A 17 11.55 -14.11 -23.64
CA GLY A 17 10.74 -13.16 -22.91
C GLY A 17 10.08 -14.00 -21.84
N CYS A 18 10.54 -13.90 -20.60
CA CYS A 18 9.67 -14.25 -19.50
C CYS A 18 8.41 -13.42 -19.78
N ILE A 19 7.34 -14.07 -20.24
CA ILE A 19 6.01 -13.60 -19.96
C ILE A 19 6.11 -13.35 -18.47
N LYS A 20 6.14 -12.07 -18.08
CA LYS A 20 5.87 -11.70 -16.71
C LYS A 20 4.45 -12.19 -16.59
N GLU A 21 4.29 -13.45 -16.17
CA GLU A 21 3.02 -13.98 -15.71
C GLU A 21 2.51 -12.82 -14.89
N ASN A 22 1.37 -12.26 -15.31
CA ASN A 22 0.65 -11.32 -14.49
C ASN A 22 0.33 -12.13 -13.24
N LYS A 23 1.29 -12.17 -12.31
CA LYS A 23 1.11 -12.78 -11.01
C LYS A 23 -0.15 -12.10 -10.52
N PRO A 24 -1.21 -12.86 -10.24
CA PRO A 24 -2.39 -12.26 -9.64
C PRO A 24 -1.86 -11.44 -8.49
N VAL A 25 -2.11 -10.13 -8.55
CA VAL A 25 -1.49 -9.22 -7.59
C VAL A 25 -1.92 -9.74 -6.23
N ASP A 26 -0.94 -10.11 -5.41
CA ASP A 26 -1.22 -10.72 -4.13
C ASP A 26 -1.99 -9.67 -3.30
N ASN A 27 -3.29 -9.91 -3.11
CA ASN A 27 -4.16 -8.95 -2.45
C ASN A 27 -3.69 -8.67 -1.02
N ASP A 28 -3.03 -9.64 -0.37
CA ASP A 28 -2.45 -9.45 0.95
C ASP A 28 -1.29 -8.46 0.87
N LEU A 29 -0.40 -8.62 -0.12
CA LEU A 29 0.71 -7.70 -0.36
C LEU A 29 0.24 -6.28 -0.71
N LEU A 30 -0.86 -6.14 -1.45
CA LEU A 30 -1.47 -4.82 -1.72
C LEU A 30 -1.97 -4.16 -0.44
N VAL A 31 -2.64 -4.91 0.43
CA VAL A 31 -3.15 -4.40 1.71
C VAL A 31 -1.97 -4.02 2.60
N PHE A 32 -0.94 -4.86 2.71
CA PHE A 32 0.28 -4.55 3.45
C PHE A 32 0.93 -3.25 2.98
N ASN A 33 1.15 -3.11 1.67
CA ASN A 33 1.74 -1.89 1.09
C ASN A 33 0.87 -0.65 1.30
N THR A 34 -0.46 -0.81 1.33
CA THR A 34 -1.38 0.29 1.57
C THR A 34 -1.31 0.75 3.02
N ILE A 35 -1.26 -0.18 3.97
CA ILE A 35 -1.05 0.11 5.39
C ILE A 35 0.26 0.87 5.58
N ASP A 36 1.37 0.39 4.99
CA ASP A 36 2.67 1.06 5.12
C ASP A 36 2.66 2.50 4.58
N LYS A 37 1.98 2.74 3.45
CA LYS A 37 1.81 4.09 2.91
C LYS A 37 1.00 4.99 3.85
N VAL A 38 -0.05 4.47 4.49
CA VAL A 38 -0.86 5.23 5.44
C VAL A 38 -0.04 5.66 6.65
N PHE A 39 0.72 4.74 7.26
CA PHE A 39 1.56 5.06 8.42
C PHE A 39 2.73 5.98 8.06
N LYS A 40 3.32 5.81 6.87
CA LYS A 40 4.33 6.74 6.37
C LYS A 40 3.75 8.16 6.20
N ALA A 41 2.55 8.28 5.63
CA ALA A 41 1.89 9.58 5.50
C ALA A 41 1.63 10.24 6.86
N PHE A 42 1.26 9.47 7.89
CA PHE A 42 1.14 10.00 9.25
C PHE A 42 2.47 10.46 9.83
N ALA A 43 3.54 9.65 9.71
CA ALA A 43 4.88 9.99 10.21
C ALA A 43 5.45 11.25 9.52
N ASP A 44 5.25 11.35 8.20
CA ASP A 44 5.73 12.48 7.39
C ASP A 44 4.83 13.71 7.50
N ARG A 45 3.65 13.59 8.13
CA ARG A 45 2.57 14.61 8.17
C ARG A 45 2.09 14.99 6.77
N ASP A 46 2.11 14.03 5.86
CA ASP A 46 1.70 14.19 4.46
C ASP A 46 0.18 14.07 4.34
N THR A 47 -0.48 15.21 4.56
CA THR A 47 -1.94 15.33 4.42
C THR A 47 -2.44 15.13 2.99
N LEU A 48 -1.56 15.28 1.98
CA LEU A 48 -1.92 15.08 0.57
C LEU A 48 -1.99 13.59 0.23
N SER A 49 -1.00 12.81 0.67
CA SER A 49 -1.01 11.35 0.45
C SER A 49 -2.24 10.69 1.07
N HIS A 50 -2.69 11.14 2.23
CA HIS A 50 -3.93 10.65 2.84
C HIS A 50 -5.15 10.82 1.92
N ASP A 51 -5.23 11.87 1.10
CA ASP A 51 -6.34 12.05 0.16
C ASP A 51 -6.40 10.95 -0.91
N THR A 52 -5.32 10.22 -1.17
CA THR A 52 -5.31 9.13 -2.16
C THR A 52 -5.46 7.73 -1.56
N LEU A 53 -5.23 7.60 -0.25
CA LEU A 53 -5.16 6.30 0.43
C LEU A 53 -6.48 5.88 1.08
N TRP A 54 -7.34 6.84 1.42
CA TRP A 54 -8.58 6.58 2.14
C TRP A 54 -9.78 6.45 1.20
N PHE A 55 -10.75 5.64 1.61
CA PHE A 55 -12.04 5.52 0.92
C PHE A 55 -12.86 6.79 1.13
N LYS A 56 -13.15 7.51 0.04
CA LYS A 56 -13.87 8.78 0.05
C LYS A 56 -15.37 8.56 0.06
N SER A 57 -15.91 8.16 1.20
CA SER A 57 -17.34 7.92 1.38
C SER A 57 -17.87 8.61 2.64
N PRO A 58 -19.13 9.10 2.63
CA PRO A 58 -19.82 9.53 3.85
C PRO A 58 -20.04 8.36 4.84
N GLU A 59 -19.94 7.11 4.38
CA GLU A 59 -20.07 5.91 5.21
C GLU A 59 -18.75 5.49 5.88
N LEU A 60 -17.64 6.19 5.61
CA LEU A 60 -16.37 5.92 6.28
C LEU A 60 -16.52 6.19 7.78
N VAL A 61 -16.09 5.25 8.63
CA VAL A 61 -16.03 5.45 10.08
C VAL A 61 -14.62 5.16 10.57
N VAL A 62 -14.03 6.10 11.30
CA VAL A 62 -12.70 5.96 11.92
C VAL A 62 -12.83 6.12 13.43
N PHE A 63 -12.27 5.16 14.17
CA PHE A 63 -12.30 5.13 15.62
C PHE A 63 -10.92 5.48 16.19
N GLY A 64 -10.86 6.47 17.09
CA GLY A 64 -9.66 6.82 17.84
C GLY A 64 -9.47 5.90 19.06
N LEU A 65 -8.23 5.48 19.31
CA LEU A 65 -7.89 4.53 20.39
C LEU A 65 -8.07 5.09 21.81
N TYR A 66 -7.75 6.36 22.04
CA TYR A 66 -7.63 6.91 23.40
C TYR A 66 -8.83 7.75 23.85
N ASP A 67 -9.56 8.36 22.91
CA ASP A 67 -10.56 9.38 23.24
C ASP A 67 -12.00 8.93 23.01
N LYS A 68 -12.22 7.65 22.62
CA LYS A 68 -13.51 7.17 22.08
C LYS A 68 -14.05 8.08 20.96
N ALA A 69 -13.15 8.76 20.27
CA ALA A 69 -13.51 9.66 19.18
C ALA A 69 -13.95 8.83 17.98
N GLU A 70 -15.10 9.16 17.43
CA GLU A 70 -15.66 8.55 16.21
C GLU A 70 -15.76 9.68 15.17
N PHE A 71 -15.21 9.44 13.98
CA PHE A 71 -15.25 10.38 12.86
C PHE A 71 -16.04 9.77 11.71
N PHE A 72 -17.01 10.51 11.18
CA PHE A 72 -17.96 10.04 10.18
C PHE A 72 -17.75 10.76 8.85
N GLY A 73 -17.50 9.97 7.81
CA GLY A 73 -17.25 10.44 6.47
C GLY A 73 -15.83 10.98 6.26
N TRP A 74 -15.41 11.00 4.99
CA TRP A 74 -14.06 11.43 4.63
C TRP A 74 -13.75 12.88 5.00
N ASP A 75 -14.70 13.80 4.88
CA ASP A 75 -14.43 15.23 5.12
C ASP A 75 -14.09 15.50 6.60
N GLU A 76 -14.79 14.87 7.54
CA GLU A 76 -14.51 14.97 8.97
C GLU A 76 -13.15 14.34 9.31
N VAL A 77 -12.91 13.13 8.79
CA VAL A 77 -11.63 12.42 8.94
C VAL A 77 -10.46 13.26 8.42
N LYS A 78 -10.61 13.88 7.25
CA LYS A 78 -9.60 14.74 6.64
C LYS A 78 -9.32 15.98 7.49
N GLN A 79 -10.35 16.65 7.98
CA GLN A 79 -10.20 17.80 8.87
C GLN A 79 -9.44 17.42 10.14
N HIS A 80 -9.77 16.26 10.71
CA HIS A 80 -9.06 15.73 11.87
C HIS A 80 -7.59 15.46 11.57
N PHE A 81 -7.26 14.81 10.46
CA PHE A 81 -5.85 14.57 10.06
C PHE A 81 -5.07 15.86 9.88
N VAL A 82 -5.65 16.86 9.21
CA VAL A 82 -4.99 18.18 9.01
C VAL A 82 -4.77 18.89 10.35
N ALA A 83 -5.73 18.80 11.28
CA ALA A 83 -5.59 19.38 12.61
C ALA A 83 -4.52 18.65 13.43
N SER A 84 -4.51 17.32 13.40
CA SER A 84 -3.57 16.46 14.14
C SER A 84 -2.16 16.56 13.59
N ALA A 85 -1.96 16.67 12.28
CA ALA A 85 -0.65 16.87 11.64
C ALA A 85 0.07 18.13 12.13
N LYS A 86 -0.65 19.17 12.56
CA LYS A 86 -0.09 20.39 13.14
C LYS A 86 0.37 20.21 14.59
N LYS A 87 -0.20 19.25 15.31
CA LYS A 87 0.03 19.00 16.74
C LYS A 87 1.06 17.90 16.98
N ILE A 88 1.20 16.97 16.05
CA ILE A 88 2.15 15.86 16.12
C ILE A 88 3.56 16.41 15.84
N GLN A 89 4.41 16.44 16.87
CA GLN A 89 5.85 16.69 16.73
C GLN A 89 6.61 15.39 16.98
N GLY A 90 7.39 14.94 15.99
CA GLY A 90 8.34 13.83 16.16
C GLY A 90 7.73 12.47 16.51
N ALA A 91 6.44 12.23 16.22
CA ALA A 91 5.86 10.91 16.43
C ALA A 91 6.49 9.90 15.47
N HIS A 92 7.03 8.83 16.04
CA HIS A 92 7.48 7.67 15.31
C HIS A 92 6.50 6.55 15.58
N PHE A 93 5.78 6.13 14.56
CA PHE A 93 4.91 4.96 14.66
C PHE A 93 5.75 3.71 14.42
N SER A 94 5.78 2.78 15.36
CA SER A 94 6.26 1.43 15.11
C SER A 94 5.09 0.46 15.13
N ILE A 95 4.94 -0.26 14.02
CA ILE A 95 3.87 -1.23 13.86
C ILE A 95 4.31 -2.52 14.56
N LYS A 96 3.68 -2.85 15.69
CA LYS A 96 3.95 -4.07 16.46
C LYS A 96 3.32 -5.30 15.81
N CYS A 97 2.11 -5.15 15.27
CA CYS A 97 1.37 -6.24 14.64
C CYS A 97 0.48 -5.70 13.51
N LYS A 98 0.40 -6.47 12.42
CA LYS A 98 -0.57 -6.31 11.32
C LYS A 98 -1.32 -7.62 11.17
N GLU A 99 -2.63 -7.59 11.42
CA GLU A 99 -3.51 -8.72 11.10
C GLU A 99 -4.34 -8.34 9.88
N ILE A 100 -4.30 -9.16 8.83
CA ILE A 100 -5.10 -8.97 7.61
C ILE A 100 -5.97 -10.22 7.41
N ARG A 101 -7.27 -9.99 7.22
CA ARG A 101 -8.23 -11.04 6.88
C ARG A 101 -8.94 -10.68 5.59
N MET A 102 -8.71 -11.50 4.57
CA MET A 102 -9.41 -11.39 3.29
C MET A 102 -10.80 -12.04 3.38
N SER A 103 -11.79 -11.43 2.72
CA SER A 103 -13.07 -12.09 2.46
C SER A 103 -12.88 -13.32 1.58
N ALA A 104 -13.83 -14.26 1.63
CA ALA A 104 -13.81 -15.44 0.76
C ALA A 104 -13.77 -15.07 -0.74
N SER A 105 -14.42 -13.96 -1.12
CA SER A 105 -14.40 -13.40 -2.47
C SER A 105 -13.07 -12.72 -2.84
N LYS A 106 -12.16 -12.53 -1.89
CA LYS A 106 -10.90 -11.76 -2.02
C LYS A 106 -11.07 -10.30 -2.46
N THR A 107 -12.28 -9.76 -2.41
CA THR A 107 -12.59 -8.37 -2.80
C THR A 107 -12.51 -7.38 -1.64
N THR A 108 -12.57 -7.87 -0.40
CA THR A 108 -12.57 -7.02 0.80
C THR A 108 -11.50 -7.53 1.75
N ALA A 109 -10.65 -6.63 2.21
CA ALA A 109 -9.67 -6.89 3.25
C ALA A 109 -10.09 -6.15 4.53
N ARG A 110 -10.07 -6.85 5.66
CA ARG A 110 -10.13 -6.21 6.98
C ARG A 110 -8.74 -6.26 7.57
N PHE A 111 -8.27 -5.16 8.12
CA PHE A 111 -6.98 -5.12 8.79
C PHE A 111 -7.09 -4.52 10.19
N ALA A 112 -6.25 -5.00 11.10
CA ALA A 112 -6.02 -4.40 12.40
C ALA A 112 -4.52 -4.13 12.55
N VAL A 113 -4.18 -2.95 13.04
CA VAL A 113 -2.78 -2.57 13.29
C VAL A 113 -2.65 -2.11 14.74
N ILE A 114 -1.68 -2.67 15.43
CA ILE A 114 -1.23 -2.19 16.74
C ILE A 114 0.03 -1.37 16.48
N ALA A 115 -0.03 -0.07 16.78
CA ALA A 115 1.09 0.86 16.69
C ALA A 115 1.30 1.57 18.05
N ASP A 116 2.53 1.95 18.36
CA ASP A 116 2.88 2.83 19.48
C ASP A 116 2.90 4.32 19.08
#